data_AF-A0A059LPI9-F1
#
_entry.id   AF-A0A059LPI9-F1
#
_cell.length_a   1.000
_cell.length_b   1.000
_cell.length_c   1.000
_cell.angle_alpha   90.00
_cell.angle_beta   90.00
_cell.angle_gamma   90.00
#
_symmetry.space_group_name_H-M   'P 1'
#
loop_
_entity.id
_entity.type
_entity.pdbx_description
1 polymer ?
#
loop_
_entity_poly.entity_id
_entity_poly.type
_entity_poly.pdbx_seq_one_letter_code
_entity_poly.pdbx_strand_id
1 'polypeptide(L)'
;AFARAVRRHLSPNRLSAIADEAGGKIRGCSAPALLRLYEELLRGCQEAADQVQARGGNAADARLDWFGSEVRCQELVGLCAGMARLEAKLRQAESSGNAGGFALGPREMPAPTQWMRGCGWGPPQDAALVLGVHLHGLGHWERLAEDPTLGLGGFLAAAVAGGNEAEVPSLPKPSHLETRAQALLRQLDKVARRETLPPRPRAASGRRGSGAGRGREGSKELGREPRGKDSRGRDSRAEAARAEASQPPRKNPAPRPSAAQLPGGSQPPAHGMSREQGLAVLGKECMTWVGKLRTLQRLGSEMPEQRLLLKSRKYLHAIGAGVRAACAGGKEDEARLWAFVSSYTGNSMDGAELAGVYKRLPAGNSENKEA
;
A
#
# COMPACT_ATOMS: atom_id res chain seq x y z
N ALA A 1 -23.82 -11.25 11.62
CA ALA A 1 -24.40 -10.18 10.77
C ALA A 1 -24.02 -8.78 11.27
N PHE A 2 -24.30 -8.43 12.53
CA PHE A 2 -23.97 -7.13 13.13
C PHE A 2 -22.50 -6.70 12.96
N ALA A 3 -21.54 -7.52 13.37
CA ALA A 3 -20.11 -7.17 13.27
C ALA A 3 -19.67 -6.89 11.82
N ARG A 4 -20.29 -7.55 10.83
CA ARG A 4 -20.07 -7.29 9.41
C ARG A 4 -20.62 -5.92 9.00
N ALA A 5 -21.83 -5.58 9.42
CA ALA A 5 -22.44 -4.27 9.16
C ALA A 5 -21.66 -3.14 9.85
N VAL A 6 -21.20 -3.35 11.08
CA VAL A 6 -20.29 -2.43 11.79
C VAL A 6 -18.99 -2.23 10.99
N ARG A 7 -18.39 -3.30 10.47
CA ARG A 7 -17.21 -3.21 9.61
C ARG A 7 -17.47 -2.43 8.31
N ARG A 8 -18.70 -2.44 7.78
CA ARG A 8 -19.04 -1.66 6.58
C ARG A 8 -19.25 -0.18 6.89
N HIS A 9 -19.94 0.15 7.98
CA HIS A 9 -20.31 1.53 8.29
C HIS A 9 -19.33 2.28 9.20
N LEU A 10 -18.56 1.58 10.04
CA LEU A 10 -17.43 2.07 10.84
C LEU A 10 -17.70 3.25 11.80
N SER A 11 -18.95 3.69 11.92
CA SER A 11 -19.33 4.88 12.68
C SER A 11 -20.58 4.63 13.56
N PRO A 12 -20.56 5.06 14.83
CA PRO A 12 -21.74 5.06 15.69
C PRO A 12 -22.81 6.08 15.25
N ASN A 13 -22.50 7.01 14.35
CA ASN A 13 -23.52 7.90 13.76
C ASN A 13 -24.38 7.17 12.70
N ARG A 14 -24.04 5.92 12.38
CA ARG A 14 -24.66 5.10 11.32
C ARG A 14 -25.41 3.89 11.87
N LEU A 15 -25.84 3.93 13.15
CA LEU A 15 -26.49 2.79 13.80
C LEU A 15 -27.77 2.32 13.10
N SER A 16 -28.56 3.23 12.51
CA SER A 16 -29.73 2.86 11.71
C SER A 16 -29.35 2.02 10.50
N ALA A 17 -28.38 2.49 9.72
CA ALA A 17 -27.86 1.75 8.56
C ALA A 17 -27.24 0.41 8.95
N ILE A 18 -26.50 0.36 10.06
CA ILE A 18 -25.95 -0.88 10.62
C ILE A 18 -27.07 -1.86 10.98
N ALA A 19 -28.15 -1.39 11.61
CA ALA A 19 -29.28 -2.22 12.01
C ALA A 19 -30.07 -2.73 10.80
N ASP A 20 -30.31 -1.88 9.80
CA ASP A 20 -30.95 -2.26 8.54
C ASP A 20 -30.15 -3.32 7.80
N GLU A 21 -28.82 -3.16 7.69
CA GLU A 21 -27.97 -4.14 7.02
C GLU A 21 -27.82 -5.43 7.83
N ALA A 22 -27.71 -5.35 9.15
CA ALA A 22 -27.62 -6.53 10.01
C ALA A 22 -28.92 -7.35 10.00
N GLY A 23 -30.06 -6.69 9.81
CA GLY A 23 -31.38 -7.30 9.71
C GLY A 23 -31.82 -8.03 10.99
N GLY A 24 -32.85 -8.88 10.84
CA GLY A 24 -33.37 -9.71 11.93
C GLY A 24 -33.83 -8.89 13.15
N LYS A 25 -33.57 -9.41 14.36
CA LYS A 25 -33.97 -8.78 15.62
C LYS A 25 -33.30 -7.43 15.88
N ILE A 26 -32.16 -7.16 15.23
CA ILE A 26 -31.37 -5.93 15.42
C ILE A 26 -32.07 -4.71 14.79
N ARG A 27 -32.78 -4.92 13.68
CA ARG A 27 -33.48 -3.84 12.96
C ARG A 27 -34.54 -3.13 13.80
N GLY A 28 -35.16 -3.83 14.75
CA GLY A 28 -36.17 -3.29 15.66
C GLY A 28 -35.62 -2.78 16.99
N CYS A 29 -34.31 -2.82 17.22
CA CYS A 29 -33.71 -2.36 18.48
C CYS A 29 -33.71 -0.83 18.58
N SER A 30 -33.84 -0.33 19.81
CA SER A 30 -33.73 1.11 20.07
C SER A 30 -32.30 1.62 19.84
N ALA A 31 -32.16 2.90 19.48
CA ALA A 31 -30.85 3.51 19.25
C ALA A 31 -29.88 3.36 20.45
N PRO A 32 -30.29 3.52 21.73
CA PRO A 32 -29.40 3.29 22.86
C PRO A 32 -28.94 1.83 22.98
N ALA A 33 -29.79 0.85 22.66
CA ALA A 33 -29.41 -0.56 22.68
C ALA A 33 -28.40 -0.89 21.57
N LEU A 34 -28.59 -0.33 20.37
CA LEU A 34 -27.66 -0.47 19.25
C LEU A 34 -26.31 0.18 19.55
N LEU A 35 -26.31 1.36 20.17
CA LEU A 35 -25.08 2.05 20.58
C LEU A 35 -24.31 1.21 21.60
N ARG A 36 -24.99 0.70 22.63
CA ARG A 36 -24.36 -0.20 23.61
C ARG A 36 -23.78 -1.43 22.93
N LEU A 37 -24.52 -2.08 22.02
CA LEU A 37 -24.01 -3.25 21.30
C LEU A 37 -22.78 -2.93 20.44
N TYR A 38 -22.74 -1.75 19.81
CA TYR A 38 -21.60 -1.24 19.07
C TYR A 38 -20.37 -1.02 19.97
N GLU A 39 -20.57 -0.35 21.11
CA GLU A 39 -19.52 -0.08 22.09
C GLU A 39 -18.97 -1.37 22.70
N GLU A 40 -19.84 -2.33 23.02
CA GLU A 40 -19.47 -3.64 23.54
C GLU A 40 -18.60 -4.43 22.55
N LEU A 41 -18.93 -4.40 21.26
CA LEU A 41 -18.11 -5.03 20.21
C LEU A 41 -16.70 -4.40 20.16
N LEU A 42 -16.61 -3.07 20.16
CA LEU A 42 -15.32 -2.38 20.10
C LEU A 42 -14.51 -2.57 21.38
N ARG A 43 -15.16 -2.55 22.54
CA ARG A 43 -14.54 -2.84 23.84
C ARG A 43 -13.96 -4.25 23.87
N GLY A 44 -14.75 -5.26 23.49
CA GLY A 44 -14.27 -6.64 23.41
C GLY A 44 -13.11 -6.80 22.43
N CYS A 45 -13.11 -6.06 21.31
CA CYS A 45 -11.98 -6.04 20.39
C CYS A 45 -10.72 -5.45 21.04
N GLN A 46 -10.85 -4.35 21.77
CA GLN A 46 -9.73 -3.72 22.45
C GLN A 46 -9.17 -4.63 23.55
N GLU A 47 -10.02 -5.21 24.38
CA GLU A 47 -9.63 -6.14 25.45
C GLU A 47 -8.90 -7.37 24.88
N ALA A 48 -9.40 -7.95 23.78
CA ALA A 48 -8.74 -9.06 23.11
C ALA A 48 -7.35 -8.67 22.57
N ALA A 49 -7.21 -7.47 22.02
CA ALA A 49 -5.91 -6.95 21.55
C ALA A 49 -4.92 -6.74 22.71
N ASP A 50 -5.39 -6.16 23.81
CA ASP A 50 -4.58 -5.92 25.01
C ASP A 50 -4.13 -7.22 25.66
N GLN A 51 -4.99 -8.25 25.70
CA GLN A 51 -4.64 -9.58 26.20
C GLN A 51 -3.56 -10.26 25.37
N VAL A 52 -3.65 -10.20 24.03
CA VAL A 52 -2.61 -10.75 23.15
C VAL A 52 -1.28 -10.03 23.37
N GLN A 53 -1.31 -8.71 23.49
CA GLN A 53 -0.12 -7.90 23.73
C GLN A 53 0.49 -8.17 25.10
N ALA A 54 -0.32 -8.30 26.15
CA ALA A 54 0.14 -8.63 27.51
C ALA A 54 0.86 -9.99 27.59
N ARG A 55 0.51 -10.92 26.70
CA ARG A 55 1.18 -12.23 26.55
C ARG A 55 2.45 -12.16 25.67
N GLY A 56 2.88 -10.97 25.26
CA GLY A 56 4.02 -10.77 24.35
C GLY A 56 3.72 -11.05 22.87
N GLY A 57 2.45 -11.25 22.52
CA GLY A 57 2.00 -11.45 21.14
C GLY A 57 1.82 -10.13 20.38
N ASN A 58 1.58 -10.25 19.07
CA ASN A 58 1.25 -9.10 18.23
C ASN A 58 -0.26 -8.82 18.28
N ALA A 59 -0.66 -7.62 18.71
CA ALA A 59 -2.06 -7.21 18.78
C ALA A 59 -2.83 -7.36 17.45
N ALA A 60 -2.14 -7.37 16.30
CA ALA A 60 -2.73 -7.63 14.99
C ALA A 60 -3.34 -9.04 14.85
N ASP A 61 -2.86 -9.99 15.65
CA ASP A 61 -3.31 -11.38 15.65
C ASP A 61 -4.52 -11.60 16.54
N ALA A 62 -4.95 -10.59 17.31
CA ALA A 62 -6.14 -10.68 18.14
C ALA A 62 -7.39 -10.95 17.31
N ARG A 63 -8.15 -11.95 17.75
CA ARG A 63 -9.44 -12.37 17.20
C ARG A 63 -10.46 -12.41 18.33
N LEU A 64 -11.68 -12.02 18.02
CA LEU A 64 -12.83 -12.09 18.92
C LEU A 64 -13.93 -12.90 18.24
N ASP A 65 -14.46 -13.90 18.93
CA ASP A 65 -15.72 -14.52 18.54
C ASP A 65 -16.87 -13.63 18.99
N TRP A 66 -17.59 -13.06 18.03
CA TRP A 66 -18.78 -12.24 18.27
C TRP A 66 -20.02 -12.97 17.78
N PHE A 67 -20.62 -13.77 18.67
CA PHE A 67 -21.82 -14.58 18.40
C PHE A 67 -21.65 -15.54 17.20
N GLY A 68 -20.57 -16.30 17.20
CA GLY A 68 -20.20 -17.25 16.13
C GLY A 68 -19.55 -16.59 14.91
N SER A 69 -19.19 -15.31 14.99
CA SER A 69 -18.52 -14.57 13.92
C SER A 69 -17.13 -14.12 14.37
N GLU A 70 -16.08 -14.61 13.70
CA GLU A 70 -14.71 -14.13 13.98
C GLU A 70 -14.54 -12.67 13.53
N VAL A 71 -14.00 -11.85 14.42
CA VAL A 71 -13.67 -10.44 14.20
C VAL A 71 -12.17 -10.22 14.35
N ARG A 72 -11.55 -9.55 13.39
CA ARG A 72 -10.15 -9.09 13.48
C ARG A 72 -10.09 -7.80 14.27
N CYS A 73 -9.72 -7.91 15.55
CA CYS A 73 -9.91 -6.86 16.54
C CYS A 73 -9.18 -5.55 16.19
N GLN A 74 -7.86 -5.61 16.03
CA GLN A 74 -7.06 -4.41 15.77
C GLN A 74 -7.43 -3.75 14.44
N GLU A 75 -7.79 -4.55 13.44
CA GLU A 75 -8.24 -4.04 12.15
C GLU A 75 -9.55 -3.27 12.28
N LEU A 76 -10.56 -3.83 12.96
CA LEU A 76 -11.85 -3.15 13.15
C LEU A 76 -11.69 -1.86 13.96
N VAL A 77 -11.01 -1.93 15.10
CA VAL A 77 -10.78 -0.77 15.98
C VAL A 77 -10.02 0.34 15.23
N GLY A 78 -8.97 -0.01 14.48
CA GLY A 78 -8.19 0.94 13.70
C GLY A 78 -9.00 1.63 12.58
N LEU A 79 -9.91 0.89 11.92
CA LEU A 79 -10.78 1.45 10.90
C LEU A 79 -11.83 2.39 11.50
N CYS A 80 -12.46 2.03 12.63
CA CYS A 80 -13.40 2.90 13.34
C CYS A 80 -12.70 4.18 13.86
N ALA A 81 -11.48 4.07 14.37
CA ALA A 81 -10.69 5.23 14.78
C ALA A 81 -10.39 6.16 13.58
N GLY A 82 -10.01 5.60 12.43
CA GLY A 82 -9.82 6.35 11.19
C GLY A 82 -11.09 7.06 10.70
N MET A 83 -12.24 6.39 10.79
CA MET A 83 -13.55 6.97 10.46
C MET A 83 -13.89 8.14 11.39
N ALA A 84 -13.64 8.01 12.70
CA ALA A 84 -13.83 9.12 13.63
C ALA A 84 -12.93 10.33 13.32
N ARG A 85 -11.71 10.12 12.80
CA ARG A 85 -10.83 11.21 12.33
C ARG A 85 -11.39 11.91 11.10
N LEU A 86 -11.92 11.12 10.16
CA LEU A 86 -12.60 11.67 8.99
C LEU A 86 -13.79 12.55 9.39
N GLU A 87 -14.66 12.06 10.27
CA GLU A 87 -15.83 12.81 10.75
C GLU A 87 -15.44 14.10 11.48
N ALA A 88 -14.35 14.08 12.27
CA ALA A 88 -13.83 15.29 12.90
C ALA A 88 -13.36 16.31 11.84
N LYS A 89 -12.67 15.85 10.79
CA LYS A 89 -12.18 16.68 9.69
C LYS A 89 -13.32 17.25 8.86
N LEU A 90 -14.38 16.48 8.60
CA LEU A 90 -15.59 16.94 7.90
C LEU A 90 -16.28 18.05 8.68
N ARG A 91 -16.54 17.84 9.98
CA ARG A 91 -17.11 18.88 10.86
C ARG A 91 -16.25 20.14 10.90
N GLN A 92 -14.92 20.00 10.92
CA GLN A 92 -14.02 21.14 10.87
C GLN A 92 -14.14 21.90 9.54
N ALA A 93 -14.22 21.20 8.42
CA ALA A 93 -14.39 21.82 7.09
C ALA A 93 -15.72 22.58 6.98
N GLU A 94 -16.81 22.00 7.48
CA GLU A 94 -18.13 22.63 7.56
C GLU A 94 -18.09 23.91 8.41
N SER A 95 -17.51 23.83 9.61
CA SER A 95 -17.41 24.99 10.52
C SER A 95 -16.51 26.11 10.02
N SER A 96 -15.50 25.79 9.20
CA SER A 96 -14.57 26.77 8.63
C SER A 96 -15.12 27.44 7.37
N GLY A 97 -16.33 27.07 6.93
CA GLY A 97 -16.93 27.60 5.70
C GLY A 97 -16.07 27.33 4.46
N ASN A 98 -15.31 26.23 4.46
CA ASN A 98 -14.34 25.95 3.40
C ASN A 98 -15.07 25.68 2.08
N ALA A 99 -15.22 26.73 1.26
CA ALA A 99 -15.87 26.68 -0.05
C ALA A 99 -15.16 25.74 -1.05
N GLY A 100 -13.93 25.31 -0.75
CA GLY A 100 -13.14 24.40 -1.59
C GLY A 100 -13.45 22.91 -1.43
N GLY A 101 -14.41 22.53 -0.57
CA GLY A 101 -14.82 21.14 -0.36
C GLY A 101 -13.85 20.32 0.51
N PHE A 102 -14.21 19.05 0.75
CA PHE A 102 -13.40 18.11 1.52
C PHE A 102 -12.17 17.64 0.71
N ALA A 103 -10.99 17.73 1.31
CA ALA A 103 -9.74 17.26 0.70
C ALA A 103 -8.83 16.57 1.73
N LEU A 104 -8.05 15.61 1.25
CA LEU A 104 -7.01 14.93 2.03
C LEU A 104 -5.66 15.65 1.87
N GLY A 105 -4.97 15.83 2.97
CA GLY A 105 -3.61 16.35 3.00
C GLY A 105 -2.60 15.34 2.44
N PRO A 106 -1.42 15.79 1.93
CA PRO A 106 -0.42 14.90 1.34
C PRO A 106 0.08 13.78 2.27
N ARG A 107 0.05 14.00 3.59
CA ARG A 107 0.46 13.01 4.60
C ARG A 107 -0.64 12.02 4.97
N GLU A 108 -1.89 12.38 4.70
CA GLU A 108 -3.10 11.59 4.99
C GLU A 108 -3.35 10.52 3.91
N MET A 109 -2.63 10.59 2.79
CA MET A 109 -2.71 9.62 1.70
C MET A 109 -1.57 8.59 1.78
N PRO A 110 -1.87 7.29 1.68
CA PRO A 110 -0.85 6.26 1.44
C PRO A 110 -0.22 6.42 0.06
N ALA A 111 0.98 5.86 -0.11
CA ALA A 111 1.67 5.85 -1.40
C ALA A 111 0.77 5.32 -2.54
N PRO A 112 0.87 5.89 -3.76
CA PRO A 112 0.06 5.46 -4.89
C PRO A 112 0.47 4.05 -5.35
N THR A 113 -0.52 3.20 -5.58
CA THR A 113 -0.32 1.84 -6.09
C THR A 113 -0.24 1.81 -7.62
N GLN A 114 0.14 0.67 -8.20
CA GLN A 114 0.31 0.54 -9.65
C GLN A 114 -1.01 0.74 -10.42
N TRP A 115 -2.12 0.17 -9.94
CA TRP A 115 -3.41 0.27 -10.64
C TRP A 115 -3.92 1.71 -10.69
N MET A 116 -3.63 2.51 -9.65
CA MET A 116 -4.06 3.92 -9.59
C MET A 116 -3.49 4.73 -10.77
N ARG A 117 -2.23 4.47 -11.13
CA ARG A 117 -1.61 5.11 -12.30
C ARG A 117 -2.25 4.67 -13.62
N GLY A 118 -2.76 3.45 -13.69
CA GLY A 118 -3.36 2.87 -14.89
C GLY A 118 -4.74 3.45 -15.25
N CYS A 119 -5.51 3.93 -14.27
CA CYS A 119 -6.82 4.54 -14.48
C CYS A 119 -6.89 6.05 -14.17
N GLY A 120 -5.77 6.70 -13.87
CA GLY A 120 -5.76 8.12 -13.49
C GLY A 120 -6.36 8.40 -12.11
N TRP A 121 -6.34 7.43 -11.20
CA TRP A 121 -6.78 7.61 -9.83
C TRP A 121 -5.76 8.44 -9.03
N GLY A 122 -6.21 9.56 -8.48
CA GLY A 122 -5.38 10.49 -7.72
C GLY A 122 -6.01 10.98 -6.41
N PRO A 123 -5.45 12.06 -5.82
CA PRO A 123 -5.94 12.63 -4.57
C PRO A 123 -7.42 13.00 -4.53
N PRO A 124 -8.03 13.58 -5.60
CA PRO A 124 -9.47 13.85 -5.60
C PRO A 124 -10.31 12.57 -5.47
N GLN A 125 -9.89 11.50 -6.15
CA GLN A 125 -10.57 10.20 -6.08
C GLN A 125 -10.39 9.52 -4.72
N ASP A 126 -9.23 9.66 -4.08
CA ASP A 126 -9.05 9.18 -2.69
C ASP A 126 -9.95 9.93 -1.70
N ALA A 127 -10.09 11.26 -1.84
CA ALA A 127 -10.97 12.06 -1.00
C ALA A 127 -12.45 11.67 -1.22
N ALA A 128 -12.87 11.56 -2.48
CA ALA A 128 -14.21 11.11 -2.84
C ALA A 128 -14.50 9.67 -2.38
N LEU A 129 -13.52 8.76 -2.46
CA LEU A 129 -13.69 7.38 -2.00
C LEU A 129 -13.95 7.32 -0.51
N VAL A 130 -13.16 8.02 0.29
CA VAL A 130 -13.30 8.03 1.75
C VAL A 130 -14.60 8.73 2.16
N LEU A 131 -14.98 9.80 1.49
CA LEU A 131 -16.29 10.44 1.67
C LEU A 131 -17.44 9.49 1.30
N GLY A 132 -17.34 8.80 0.17
CA GLY A 132 -18.33 7.81 -0.25
C GLY A 132 -18.46 6.65 0.73
N VAL A 133 -17.35 6.17 1.30
CA VAL A 133 -17.38 5.16 2.37
C VAL A 133 -18.06 5.69 3.63
N HIS A 134 -17.84 6.96 3.98
CA HIS A 134 -18.55 7.60 5.08
C HIS A 134 -20.06 7.71 4.82
N LEU A 135 -20.47 8.05 3.60
CA LEU A 135 -21.87 8.27 3.21
C LEU A 135 -22.66 6.99 2.95
N HIS A 136 -22.04 5.97 2.36
CA HIS A 136 -22.75 4.78 1.88
C HIS A 136 -22.28 3.48 2.55
N GLY A 137 -21.11 3.49 3.17
CA GLY A 137 -20.46 2.32 3.76
C GLY A 137 -19.48 1.63 2.81
N LEU A 138 -18.48 0.97 3.41
CA LEU A 138 -17.45 0.21 2.71
C LEU A 138 -18.05 -0.99 1.98
N GLY A 139 -17.71 -1.15 0.70
CA GLY A 139 -18.19 -2.27 -0.12
C GLY A 139 -19.49 -2.00 -0.87
N HIS A 140 -20.20 -0.91 -0.58
CA HIS A 140 -21.40 -0.50 -1.32
C HIS A 140 -21.04 0.28 -2.59
N TRP A 141 -20.18 -0.29 -3.44
CA TRP A 141 -19.61 0.40 -4.61
C TRP A 141 -20.65 0.90 -5.61
N GLU A 142 -21.78 0.20 -5.74
CA GLU A 142 -22.94 0.63 -6.53
C GLU A 142 -23.47 1.98 -6.07
N ARG A 143 -23.72 2.14 -4.76
CA ARG A 143 -24.19 3.40 -4.17
C ARG A 143 -23.16 4.52 -4.33
N LEU A 144 -21.87 4.22 -4.23
CA LEU A 144 -20.81 5.21 -4.47
C LEU A 144 -20.73 5.62 -5.96
N ALA A 145 -21.04 4.71 -6.89
CA ALA A 145 -21.02 4.99 -8.32
C ALA A 145 -22.23 5.80 -8.76
N GLU A 146 -23.39 5.55 -8.15
CA GLU A 146 -24.66 6.24 -8.40
C GLU A 146 -24.71 7.63 -7.78
N ASP A 147 -23.87 7.93 -6.79
CA ASP A 147 -23.82 9.25 -6.15
C ASP A 147 -23.07 10.28 -7.04
N PRO A 148 -23.80 11.22 -7.68
CA PRO A 148 -23.19 12.18 -8.59
C PRO A 148 -22.28 13.17 -7.85
N THR A 149 -22.47 13.36 -6.54
CA THR A 149 -21.68 14.30 -5.74
C THR A 149 -20.25 13.82 -5.51
N LEU A 150 -20.01 12.51 -5.63
CA LEU A 150 -18.69 11.91 -5.49
C LEU A 150 -17.88 11.96 -6.80
N GLY A 151 -18.55 12.05 -7.95
CA GLY A 151 -17.88 12.03 -9.27
C GLY A 151 -17.10 10.73 -9.56
N LEU A 152 -17.46 9.61 -8.89
CA LEU A 152 -16.72 8.34 -8.99
C LEU A 152 -17.32 7.34 -9.99
N GLY A 153 -18.50 7.60 -10.56
CA GLY A 153 -19.22 6.64 -11.41
C GLY A 153 -18.35 6.00 -12.51
N GLY A 154 -17.62 6.82 -13.28
CA GLY A 154 -16.72 6.32 -14.33
C GLY A 154 -15.53 5.49 -13.82
N PHE A 155 -15.06 5.73 -12.59
CA PHE A 155 -13.98 4.96 -11.97
C PHE A 155 -14.47 3.65 -11.35
N LEU A 156 -15.75 3.56 -10.98
CA LEU A 156 -16.33 2.42 -10.27
C LEU A 156 -17.05 1.44 -11.19
N ALA A 157 -17.13 1.70 -12.50
CA ALA A 157 -17.83 0.84 -13.45
C ALA A 157 -17.41 -0.64 -13.36
N ALA A 158 -16.10 -0.93 -13.24
CA ALA A 158 -15.61 -2.31 -13.08
C ALA A 158 -15.97 -2.95 -11.73
N ALA A 159 -16.15 -2.13 -10.68
CA ALA A 159 -16.57 -2.60 -9.36
C ALA A 159 -18.07 -2.87 -9.30
N VAL A 160 -18.89 -2.17 -10.09
CA VAL A 160 -20.34 -2.33 -10.20
C VAL A 160 -20.71 -3.48 -11.15
N ALA A 161 -20.00 -3.64 -12.26
CA ALA A 161 -20.28 -4.66 -13.28
C ALA A 161 -19.94 -6.11 -12.87
N GLY A 162 -19.73 -6.39 -11.57
CA GLY A 162 -19.50 -7.75 -11.07
C GLY A 162 -18.23 -8.44 -11.59
N GLY A 163 -17.28 -7.71 -12.18
CA GLY A 163 -16.03 -8.27 -12.69
C GLY A 163 -16.10 -8.93 -14.06
N ASN A 164 -17.05 -8.55 -14.93
CA ASN A 164 -16.99 -8.96 -16.34
C ASN A 164 -15.76 -8.33 -17.02
N GLU A 165 -14.69 -9.13 -17.15
CA GLU A 165 -13.29 -8.67 -17.37
C GLU A 165 -12.99 -8.07 -18.75
N ALA A 166 -13.92 -8.15 -19.70
CA ALA A 166 -13.61 -7.92 -21.11
C ALA A 166 -13.53 -6.44 -21.53
N GLU A 167 -14.20 -5.51 -20.83
CA GLU A 167 -14.41 -4.17 -21.40
C GLU A 167 -13.58 -3.05 -20.76
N VAL A 168 -13.04 -3.20 -19.54
CA VAL A 168 -12.23 -2.11 -18.93
C VAL A 168 -11.04 -2.59 -18.07
N PRO A 169 -9.96 -3.12 -18.68
CA PRO A 169 -8.81 -3.69 -17.96
C PRO A 169 -8.06 -2.71 -17.04
N SER A 170 -8.27 -1.40 -17.19
CA SER A 170 -7.56 -0.35 -16.45
C SER A 170 -8.23 0.05 -15.14
N LEU A 171 -9.53 -0.24 -14.93
CA LEU A 171 -10.30 0.25 -13.78
C LEU A 171 -10.09 -0.57 -12.49
N PRO A 172 -10.28 0.04 -11.30
CA PRO A 172 -10.12 -0.65 -10.03
C PRO A 172 -11.18 -1.73 -9.80
N LYS A 173 -10.72 -2.91 -9.34
CA LYS A 173 -11.56 -3.99 -8.84
C LYS A 173 -12.10 -3.66 -7.44
N PRO A 174 -13.20 -4.28 -6.98
CA PRO A 174 -13.72 -4.12 -5.62
C PRO A 174 -12.65 -4.28 -4.52
N SER A 175 -11.76 -5.26 -4.66
CA SER A 175 -10.66 -5.50 -3.70
C SER A 175 -9.61 -4.39 -3.67
N HIS A 176 -9.37 -3.73 -4.81
CA HIS A 176 -8.48 -2.56 -4.88
C HIS A 176 -9.06 -1.39 -4.09
N LEU A 177 -10.35 -1.12 -4.28
CA LEU A 177 -11.08 -0.06 -3.58
C LEU A 177 -11.15 -0.32 -2.08
N GLU A 178 -11.49 -1.56 -1.69
CA GLU A 178 -11.54 -1.95 -0.28
C GLU A 178 -10.18 -1.73 0.40
N THR A 179 -9.10 -2.23 -0.22
CA THR A 179 -7.74 -2.08 0.33
C THR A 179 -7.34 -0.61 0.40
N ARG A 180 -7.68 0.19 -0.62
CA ARG A 180 -7.34 1.63 -0.67
C ARG A 180 -8.10 2.42 0.40
N ALA A 181 -9.42 2.22 0.52
CA ALA A 181 -10.25 2.87 1.53
C ALA A 181 -9.76 2.55 2.95
N GLN A 182 -9.50 1.28 3.24
CA GLN A 182 -8.95 0.88 4.54
C GLN A 182 -7.58 1.50 4.81
N ALA A 183 -6.70 1.56 3.81
CA ALA A 183 -5.39 2.19 3.96
C ALA A 183 -5.48 3.69 4.24
N LEU A 184 -6.43 4.39 3.60
CA LEU A 184 -6.69 5.81 3.84
C LEU A 184 -7.18 6.06 5.28
N LEU A 185 -8.15 5.28 5.76
CA LEU A 185 -8.65 5.39 7.14
C LEU A 185 -7.53 5.12 8.17
N ARG A 186 -6.70 4.10 7.95
CA ARG A 186 -5.53 3.82 8.81
C ARG A 186 -4.51 4.95 8.79
N GLN A 187 -4.29 5.56 7.63
CA GLN A 187 -3.35 6.68 7.50
C GLN A 187 -3.88 7.93 8.21
N LEU A 188 -5.18 8.22 8.14
CA LEU A 188 -5.82 9.31 8.89
C LEU A 188 -5.61 9.15 10.40
N ASP A 189 -5.87 7.97 10.96
CA ASP A 189 -5.63 7.73 12.39
C ASP A 189 -4.14 7.83 12.75
N LYS A 190 -3.25 7.31 11.89
CA LYS A 190 -1.80 7.38 12.10
C LYS A 190 -1.28 8.82 12.10
N VAL A 191 -1.77 9.68 11.20
CA VAL A 191 -1.40 11.10 11.15
C VAL A 191 -1.88 11.80 12.41
N ALA A 192 -3.15 11.62 12.81
CA ALA A 192 -3.71 12.22 14.01
C ALA A 192 -2.91 11.84 15.27
N ARG A 193 -2.56 10.56 15.44
CA ARG A 193 -1.73 10.09 16.58
C ARG A 193 -0.32 10.69 16.60
N ARG A 194 0.24 10.99 15.44
CA ARG A 194 1.57 11.64 15.33
C ARG A 194 1.52 13.12 15.70
N GLU A 195 0.43 13.80 15.39
CA GLU A 195 0.23 15.21 15.72
C GLU A 195 -0.01 15.44 17.22
N THR A 196 -0.58 14.44 17.91
CA THR A 196 -0.77 14.48 19.37
C THR A 196 0.51 14.19 20.17
N LEU A 197 1.59 13.71 19.54
CA LEU A 197 2.85 13.43 20.23
C LEU A 197 3.73 14.70 20.24
N PRO A 198 4.40 15.02 21.36
CA PRO A 198 5.34 16.13 21.41
C PRO A 198 6.44 15.93 20.35
N PRO A 199 6.93 17.01 19.70
CA PRO A 199 7.96 16.90 18.69
C PRO A 199 9.18 16.21 19.32
N ARG A 200 9.53 15.02 18.80
CA ARG A 200 10.76 14.34 19.20
C ARG A 200 11.92 15.32 18.99
N PRO A 201 12.78 15.55 20.00
CA PRO A 201 13.97 16.36 19.79
C PRO A 201 14.74 15.74 18.64
N ARG A 202 15.06 16.55 17.63
CA ARG A 202 15.93 16.13 16.53
C ARG A 202 17.26 15.74 17.16
N ALA A 203 17.50 14.44 17.34
CA ALA A 203 18.83 13.95 17.60
C ALA A 203 19.68 14.43 16.43
N ALA A 204 20.58 15.38 16.69
CA ALA A 204 21.58 15.81 15.74
C ALA A 204 22.33 14.54 15.31
N SER A 205 22.08 14.07 14.09
CA SER A 205 22.83 12.94 13.54
C SER A 205 24.25 13.43 13.34
N GLY A 206 25.11 13.12 14.31
CA GLY A 206 26.52 13.40 14.29
C GLY A 206 27.13 12.85 13.01
N ARG A 207 27.63 13.77 12.18
CA ARG A 207 28.52 13.45 11.09
C ARG A 207 29.86 13.07 11.73
N ARG A 208 30.11 11.77 11.86
CA ARG A 208 31.43 11.22 12.23
C ARG A 208 32.45 11.74 11.21
N GLY A 209 33.38 12.56 11.68
CA GLY A 209 34.67 12.82 11.06
C GLY A 209 35.76 12.38 12.03
N SER A 210 36.49 11.34 11.66
CA SER A 210 37.60 10.76 12.41
C SER A 210 38.75 11.75 12.61
N GLY A 211 39.40 11.72 13.78
CA GLY A 211 40.63 12.46 14.03
C GLY A 211 41.18 12.19 15.42
N ALA A 212 42.28 11.43 15.46
CA ALA A 212 43.00 10.92 16.62
C ALA A 212 43.36 11.95 17.72
N GLY A 213 43.55 11.47 18.95
CA GLY A 213 44.47 12.12 19.90
C GLY A 213 44.12 12.04 21.39
N ARG A 214 44.61 10.97 22.05
CA ARG A 214 45.21 10.90 23.40
C ARG A 214 44.84 11.91 24.51
N GLY A 215 44.68 11.35 25.73
CA GLY A 215 44.95 12.01 27.03
C GLY A 215 43.69 12.24 27.87
N ARG A 216 43.37 11.45 28.90
CA ARG A 216 43.98 11.32 30.26
C ARG A 216 43.48 12.40 31.24
N GLU A 217 42.84 11.92 32.32
CA GLU A 217 42.55 12.56 33.64
C GLU A 217 41.72 13.86 33.59
N GLY A 218 40.83 14.24 34.50
CA GLY A 218 40.55 13.92 35.90
C GLY A 218 40.05 15.22 36.56
N SER A 219 39.15 15.12 37.54
CA SER A 219 38.70 16.18 38.48
C SER A 219 37.84 17.34 37.92
N LYS A 220 36.61 17.55 38.39
CA LYS A 220 36.11 18.09 39.69
C LYS A 220 36.03 19.62 39.73
N GLU A 221 34.91 20.06 40.32
CA GLU A 221 34.59 21.38 40.92
C GLU A 221 34.18 22.50 39.96
N LEU A 222 32.91 22.92 39.98
CA LEU A 222 32.26 23.82 40.95
C LEU A 222 32.78 25.26 40.86
N GLY A 223 31.87 26.17 40.52
CA GLY A 223 31.89 27.50 41.11
C GLY A 223 31.84 28.68 40.14
N ARG A 224 30.78 29.47 40.32
CA ARG A 224 30.74 30.93 40.24
C ARG A 224 30.64 31.62 38.86
N GLU A 225 29.42 32.08 38.59
CA GLU A 225 29.15 33.48 38.21
C GLU A 225 29.81 34.48 39.22
N PRO A 226 30.00 35.80 38.95
CA PRO A 226 29.17 36.64 38.07
C PRO A 226 29.84 37.85 37.35
N ARG A 227 29.03 38.46 36.48
CA ARG A 227 28.88 39.91 36.21
C ARG A 227 29.99 40.75 35.56
N GLY A 228 29.50 41.55 34.61
CA GLY A 228 30.04 42.82 34.14
C GLY A 228 30.35 42.74 32.65
N LYS A 229 29.96 43.64 31.77
CA LYS A 229 29.18 44.89 31.83
C LYS A 229 29.22 45.40 30.37
N ASP A 230 28.17 46.08 29.91
CA ASP A 230 28.23 47.24 28.98
C ASP A 230 28.98 47.03 27.62
N SER A 231 28.48 47.39 26.44
CA SER A 231 27.44 48.33 26.05
C SER A 231 27.42 48.42 24.51
N ARG A 232 26.37 49.05 23.97
CA ARG A 232 26.20 49.60 22.59
C ARG A 232 25.84 48.54 21.54
N GLY A 233 24.61 48.46 21.01
CA GLY A 233 23.59 49.48 20.82
C GLY A 233 23.85 50.29 19.56
N ARG A 234 23.29 49.85 18.41
CA ARG A 234 22.75 50.74 17.38
C ARG A 234 21.84 49.98 16.41
N ASP A 235 20.55 50.28 16.50
CA ASP A 235 19.55 50.05 15.46
C ASP A 235 19.81 50.99 14.27
N SER A 236 19.55 50.51 13.06
CA SER A 236 18.95 51.35 12.02
C SER A 236 18.37 50.50 10.89
N ARG A 237 17.19 50.94 10.48
CA ARG A 237 16.15 50.35 9.64
C ARG A 237 16.17 50.99 8.24
N ALA A 238 15.56 50.29 7.27
CA ALA A 238 15.07 50.76 5.95
C ALA A 238 16.17 51.08 4.91
N GLU A 239 15.99 50.95 3.60
CA GLU A 239 14.80 50.74 2.75
C GLU A 239 15.22 50.16 1.38
N ALA A 240 14.22 49.82 0.56
CA ALA A 240 14.29 49.17 -0.75
C ALA A 240 14.91 50.03 -1.88
N ALA A 241 15.43 49.37 -2.94
CA ALA A 241 15.07 49.66 -4.35
C ALA A 241 15.77 48.73 -5.38
N ARG A 242 14.96 48.38 -6.39
CA ARG A 242 15.16 47.77 -7.73
C ARG A 242 16.54 47.85 -8.43
N ALA A 243 16.88 46.77 -9.15
CA ALA A 243 17.25 46.68 -10.59
C ALA A 243 17.82 45.27 -10.85
N GLU A 244 17.13 44.40 -11.59
CA GLU A 244 17.33 44.09 -13.04
C GLU A 244 18.64 43.37 -13.41
N ALA A 245 18.49 42.34 -14.26
CA ALA A 245 19.48 41.62 -15.06
C ALA A 245 20.52 40.72 -14.36
N SER A 246 20.34 39.39 -14.48
CA SER A 246 21.27 38.51 -15.24
C SER A 246 20.97 37.02 -14.97
N GLN A 247 20.50 36.33 -16.01
CA GLN A 247 20.38 34.86 -16.04
C GLN A 247 21.75 34.20 -16.20
N PRO A 248 22.07 33.09 -15.53
CA PRO A 248 23.13 32.19 -15.95
C PRO A 248 22.60 31.09 -16.92
N PRO A 249 23.44 30.62 -17.86
CA PRO A 249 22.99 29.95 -19.08
C PRO A 249 22.60 28.48 -18.90
N ARG A 250 21.58 28.09 -19.68
CA ARG A 250 21.10 26.73 -19.89
C ARG A 250 22.17 25.90 -20.63
N LYS A 251 22.56 24.76 -20.06
CA LYS A 251 23.31 23.72 -20.77
C LYS A 251 22.31 22.75 -21.44
N ASN A 252 22.30 22.74 -22.77
CA ASN A 252 21.56 21.76 -23.56
C ASN A 252 22.18 20.35 -23.39
N PRO A 253 21.38 19.29 -23.20
CA PRO A 253 21.79 17.91 -23.43
C PRO A 253 21.69 17.56 -24.93
N ALA A 254 22.68 16.82 -25.41
CA ALA A 254 22.77 16.24 -26.76
C ALA A 254 21.79 15.03 -26.92
N PRO A 255 21.57 14.48 -28.13
CA PRO A 255 20.24 14.27 -28.70
C PRO A 255 19.64 12.88 -28.45
N ARG A 256 18.31 12.84 -28.38
CA ARG A 256 17.49 11.63 -28.55
C ARG A 256 17.62 11.09 -29.97
N PRO A 257 17.74 9.77 -30.18
CA PRO A 257 17.33 9.18 -31.45
C PRO A 257 15.80 9.22 -31.54
N SER A 258 15.35 9.74 -32.67
CA SER A 258 13.94 9.89 -33.07
C SER A 258 13.33 8.54 -33.45
N ALA A 259 12.00 8.55 -33.45
CA ALA A 259 11.09 7.48 -33.75
C ALA A 259 11.40 6.72 -35.06
N ALA A 260 11.43 5.40 -34.97
CA ALA A 260 11.08 4.51 -36.07
C ALA A 260 10.24 3.34 -35.52
N GLN A 261 8.96 3.39 -35.88
CA GLN A 261 8.11 2.25 -36.24
C GLN A 261 7.65 1.28 -35.14
N LEU A 262 6.35 1.42 -34.83
CA LEU A 262 5.47 0.33 -34.40
C LEU A 262 5.66 -0.91 -35.29
N PRO A 263 5.49 -2.11 -34.72
CA PRO A 263 4.31 -2.87 -35.11
C PRO A 263 3.46 -3.19 -33.90
N GLY A 264 2.23 -2.66 -33.92
CA GLY A 264 1.11 -3.35 -33.32
C GLY A 264 0.90 -4.66 -34.08
N GLY A 265 0.76 -5.74 -33.33
CA GLY A 265 0.62 -7.07 -33.90
C GLY A 265 0.40 -8.08 -32.80
N SER A 266 -0.85 -8.20 -32.36
CA SER A 266 -1.37 -9.46 -31.84
C SER A 266 -1.12 -10.55 -32.88
N GLN A 267 -0.10 -11.38 -32.67
CA GLN A 267 -0.08 -12.75 -33.16
C GLN A 267 0.50 -13.65 -32.07
N PRO A 268 -0.18 -14.76 -31.71
CA PRO A 268 0.40 -15.80 -30.88
C PRO A 268 1.53 -16.47 -31.67
N PRO A 269 2.69 -16.78 -31.06
CA PRO A 269 3.70 -17.57 -31.75
C PRO A 269 3.12 -18.94 -32.09
N ALA A 270 3.26 -19.32 -33.35
CA ALA A 270 2.48 -20.32 -34.06
C ALA A 270 2.64 -21.78 -33.60
N HIS A 271 3.34 -22.11 -32.52
CA HIS A 271 3.40 -23.48 -31.96
C HIS A 271 3.75 -23.53 -30.45
N GLY A 272 3.21 -22.60 -29.64
CA GLY A 272 3.50 -22.53 -28.20
C GLY A 272 2.34 -22.99 -27.30
N MET A 273 2.64 -23.76 -26.25
CA MET A 273 1.69 -24.11 -25.18
C MET A 273 0.98 -22.84 -24.65
N SER A 274 -0.36 -22.86 -24.55
CA SER A 274 -1.13 -21.72 -24.07
C SER A 274 -0.92 -21.49 -22.57
N ARG A 275 -1.27 -20.29 -22.08
CA ARG A 275 -1.19 -19.98 -20.64
C ARG A 275 -2.03 -20.94 -19.79
N GLU A 276 -3.21 -21.34 -20.29
CA GLU A 276 -4.12 -22.26 -19.61
C GLU A 276 -3.54 -23.67 -19.56
N GLN A 277 -2.93 -24.13 -20.67
CA GLN A 277 -2.22 -25.40 -20.72
C GLN A 277 -1.01 -25.41 -19.77
N GLY A 278 -0.22 -24.33 -19.75
CA GLY A 278 0.88 -24.18 -18.81
C GLY A 278 0.43 -24.20 -17.35
N LEU A 279 -0.73 -23.63 -17.04
CA LEU A 279 -1.32 -23.70 -15.69
C LEU A 279 -1.78 -25.12 -15.33
N ALA A 280 -2.39 -25.83 -16.28
CA ALA A 280 -2.85 -27.21 -16.08
C ALA A 280 -1.66 -28.16 -15.84
N VAL A 281 -0.55 -27.96 -16.57
CA VAL A 281 0.62 -28.83 -16.52
C VAL A 281 1.59 -28.49 -15.39
N LEU A 282 1.98 -27.21 -15.25
CA LEU A 282 2.97 -26.77 -14.25
C LEU A 282 2.33 -26.46 -12.89
N GLY A 283 1.01 -26.30 -12.84
CA GLY A 283 0.28 -25.95 -11.63
C GLY A 283 0.41 -24.48 -11.22
N LYS A 284 -0.48 -24.08 -10.31
CA LYS A 284 -0.62 -22.69 -9.85
C LYS A 284 0.64 -22.15 -9.16
N GLU A 285 1.33 -23.00 -8.40
CA GLU A 285 2.54 -22.61 -7.67
C GLU A 285 3.72 -22.31 -8.60
N CYS A 286 4.00 -23.20 -9.56
CA CYS A 286 5.05 -22.99 -10.55
C CYS A 286 4.74 -21.75 -11.42
N MET A 287 3.49 -21.60 -11.89
CA MET A 287 3.07 -20.45 -12.68
C MET A 287 3.19 -19.11 -11.93
N THR A 288 3.07 -19.13 -10.60
CA THR A 288 3.34 -17.94 -9.78
C THR A 288 4.82 -17.54 -9.84
N TRP A 289 5.74 -18.51 -9.83
CA TRP A 289 7.18 -18.24 -9.98
C TRP A 289 7.54 -17.80 -11.39
N VAL A 290 6.93 -18.39 -12.43
CA VAL A 290 7.06 -17.94 -13.83
C VAL A 290 6.62 -16.47 -13.96
N GLY A 291 5.50 -16.08 -13.36
CA GLY A 291 5.06 -14.68 -13.33
C GLY A 291 6.01 -13.74 -12.57
N LYS A 292 6.60 -14.19 -11.46
CA LYS A 292 7.63 -13.44 -10.73
C LYS A 292 8.90 -13.27 -11.56
N LEU A 293 9.32 -14.29 -12.31
CA LEU A 293 10.48 -14.22 -13.20
C LEU A 293 10.26 -13.21 -14.33
N ARG A 294 9.08 -13.22 -14.98
CA ARG A 294 8.69 -12.21 -15.98
C ARG A 294 8.75 -10.79 -15.43
N THR A 295 8.22 -10.60 -14.22
CA THR A 295 8.23 -9.29 -13.55
C THR A 295 9.65 -8.85 -13.23
N LEU A 296 10.49 -9.79 -12.78
CA LEU A 296 11.89 -9.57 -12.47
C LEU A 296 12.71 -9.19 -13.71
N GLN A 297 12.42 -9.77 -14.88
CA GLN A 297 13.08 -9.41 -16.13
C GLN A 297 12.71 -8.00 -16.60
N ARG A 298 11.45 -7.58 -16.43
CA ARG A 298 10.99 -6.24 -16.82
C ARG A 298 11.49 -5.12 -15.91
N LEU A 299 11.57 -5.38 -14.61
CA LEU A 299 11.92 -4.37 -13.59
C LEU A 299 13.33 -4.58 -13.02
N GLY A 300 14.09 -5.52 -13.57
CA GLY A 300 15.39 -5.93 -13.05
C GLY A 300 16.48 -4.89 -13.22
N SER A 301 16.37 -4.01 -14.22
CA SER A 301 17.32 -2.92 -14.48
C SER A 301 17.31 -1.83 -13.41
N GLU A 302 16.25 -1.75 -12.59
CA GLU A 302 16.10 -0.76 -11.51
C GLU A 302 16.61 -1.24 -10.15
N MET A 303 17.14 -2.48 -10.07
CA MET A 303 17.56 -3.10 -8.81
C MET A 303 19.05 -3.45 -8.80
N PRO A 304 19.70 -3.46 -7.61
CA PRO A 304 21.10 -3.86 -7.50
C PRO A 304 21.32 -5.27 -8.05
N GLU A 305 22.37 -5.41 -8.87
CA GLU A 305 22.71 -6.64 -9.61
C GLU A 305 22.76 -7.88 -8.70
N GLN A 306 23.38 -7.76 -7.52
CA GLN A 306 23.47 -8.85 -6.55
C GLN A 306 22.09 -9.33 -6.07
N ARG A 307 21.13 -8.40 -5.88
CA ARG A 307 19.75 -8.72 -5.49
C ARG A 307 18.97 -9.32 -6.66
N LEU A 308 19.26 -8.89 -7.89
CA LEU A 308 18.66 -9.43 -9.11
C LEU A 308 19.07 -10.90 -9.29
N LEU A 309 20.36 -11.19 -9.17
CA LEU A 309 20.91 -12.54 -9.28
C LEU A 309 20.33 -13.50 -8.23
N LEU A 310 20.23 -13.07 -6.96
CA LEU A 310 19.63 -13.88 -5.89
C LEU A 310 18.16 -14.23 -6.18
N LYS A 311 17.37 -13.25 -6.64
CA LYS A 311 15.95 -13.49 -6.98
C LYS A 311 15.82 -14.35 -8.24
N SER A 312 16.61 -14.10 -9.27
CA SER A 312 16.64 -14.89 -10.50
C SER A 312 16.96 -16.36 -10.19
N ARG A 313 17.99 -16.61 -9.38
CA ARG A 313 18.36 -17.97 -8.94
C ARG A 313 17.23 -18.65 -8.16
N LYS A 314 16.62 -17.95 -7.20
CA LYS A 314 15.49 -18.47 -6.41
C LYS A 314 14.31 -18.84 -7.29
N TYR A 315 13.93 -17.98 -8.23
CA TYR A 315 12.77 -18.20 -9.08
C TYR A 315 13.03 -19.32 -10.10
N LEU A 316 14.21 -19.35 -10.71
CA LEU A 316 14.61 -20.43 -11.61
C LEU A 316 14.67 -21.79 -10.91
N HIS A 317 15.11 -21.84 -9.65
CA HIS A 317 15.09 -23.09 -8.87
C HIS A 317 13.66 -23.61 -8.66
N ALA A 318 12.74 -22.73 -8.26
CA ALA A 318 11.35 -23.11 -8.03
C ALA A 318 10.64 -23.52 -9.33
N ILE A 319 10.91 -22.83 -10.44
CA ILE A 319 10.38 -23.18 -11.76
C ILE A 319 10.93 -24.52 -12.22
N GLY A 320 12.25 -24.73 -12.13
CA GLY A 320 12.86 -26.00 -12.54
C GLY A 320 12.42 -27.19 -11.68
N ALA A 321 12.14 -27.00 -10.39
CA ALA A 321 11.50 -28.02 -9.57
C ALA A 321 10.09 -28.38 -10.09
N GLY A 322 9.28 -27.37 -10.45
CA GLY A 322 7.95 -27.58 -11.03
C GLY A 322 8.00 -28.25 -12.41
N VAL A 323 8.93 -27.85 -13.28
CA VAL A 323 9.14 -28.49 -14.59
C VAL A 323 9.54 -29.96 -14.43
N ARG A 324 10.50 -30.28 -13.55
CA ARG A 324 10.89 -31.67 -13.27
C ARG A 324 9.73 -32.50 -12.73
N ALA A 325 8.91 -31.93 -11.83
CA ALA A 325 7.74 -32.60 -11.29
C ALA A 325 6.70 -32.92 -12.38
N ALA A 326 6.49 -32.00 -13.33
CA ALA A 326 5.60 -32.24 -14.48
C ALA A 326 6.15 -33.32 -15.43
N CYS A 327 7.47 -33.33 -15.67
CA CYS A 327 8.13 -34.34 -16.50
C CYS A 327 8.23 -35.72 -15.84
N ALA A 328 8.22 -35.81 -14.51
CA ALA A 328 8.31 -37.09 -13.79
C ALA A 328 7.15 -38.05 -14.12
N GLY A 329 6.01 -37.53 -14.58
CA GLY A 329 4.89 -38.32 -15.07
C GLY A 329 5.03 -38.86 -16.50
N GLY A 330 6.13 -38.56 -17.20
CA GLY A 330 6.45 -39.05 -18.55
C GLY A 330 5.57 -38.49 -19.69
N LYS A 331 4.58 -37.64 -19.37
CA LYS A 331 3.62 -37.08 -20.34
C LYS A 331 4.07 -35.76 -20.97
N GLU A 332 5.04 -35.10 -20.35
CA GLU A 332 5.42 -33.73 -20.70
C GLU A 332 6.91 -33.64 -21.01
N ASP A 333 7.23 -33.02 -22.14
CA ASP A 333 8.59 -32.80 -22.60
C ASP A 333 9.20 -31.58 -21.88
N GLU A 334 10.34 -31.82 -21.20
CA GLU A 334 11.09 -30.77 -20.50
C GLU A 334 11.44 -29.62 -21.45
N ALA A 335 11.82 -29.91 -22.70
CA ALA A 335 12.18 -28.90 -23.68
C ALA A 335 11.00 -27.99 -24.03
N ARG A 336 9.80 -28.57 -24.19
CA ARG A 336 8.55 -27.84 -24.47
C ARG A 336 8.14 -26.94 -23.30
N LEU A 337 8.31 -27.42 -22.06
CA LEU A 337 8.01 -26.63 -20.86
C LEU A 337 8.95 -25.45 -20.67
N TRP A 338 10.26 -25.64 -20.93
CA TRP A 338 11.20 -24.52 -20.88
C TRP A 338 11.01 -23.52 -22.03
N ALA A 339 10.64 -23.98 -23.22
CA ALA A 339 10.26 -23.11 -24.34
C ALA A 339 9.02 -22.26 -23.97
N PHE A 340 8.02 -22.86 -23.33
CA PHE A 340 6.87 -22.14 -22.79
C PHE A 340 7.28 -21.09 -21.75
N VAL A 341 8.12 -21.47 -20.77
CA VAL A 341 8.60 -20.54 -19.74
C VAL A 341 9.36 -19.37 -20.34
N SER A 342 10.28 -19.61 -21.29
CA SER A 342 11.03 -18.55 -21.99
C SER A 342 10.08 -17.61 -22.74
N SER A 343 9.18 -18.15 -23.56
CA SER A 343 8.19 -17.37 -24.32
C SER A 343 7.26 -16.55 -23.41
N TYR A 344 6.76 -17.15 -22.34
CA TYR A 344 5.83 -16.50 -21.42
C TYR A 344 6.50 -15.39 -20.60
N THR A 345 7.77 -15.57 -20.24
CA THR A 345 8.54 -14.58 -19.48
C THR A 345 9.09 -13.46 -20.36
N GLY A 346 9.18 -13.68 -21.67
CA GLY A 346 9.80 -12.72 -22.60
C GLY A 346 11.30 -12.59 -22.33
N ASN A 347 11.93 -13.70 -21.95
CA ASN A 347 13.36 -13.74 -21.67
C ASN A 347 14.17 -13.53 -22.95
N SER A 348 15.36 -12.93 -22.83
CA SER A 348 16.28 -12.80 -23.97
C SER A 348 16.93 -14.13 -24.36
N MET A 349 16.86 -15.13 -23.48
CA MET A 349 17.35 -16.50 -23.70
C MET A 349 16.22 -17.42 -24.15
N ASP A 350 16.51 -18.33 -25.07
CA ASP A 350 15.55 -19.34 -25.49
C ASP A 350 15.30 -20.41 -24.40
N GLY A 351 14.36 -21.32 -24.65
CA GLY A 351 14.02 -22.37 -23.69
C GLY A 351 15.18 -23.30 -23.33
N ALA A 352 16.02 -23.66 -24.31
CA ALA A 352 17.14 -24.56 -24.10
C ALA A 352 18.27 -23.89 -23.30
N GLU A 353 18.55 -22.62 -23.61
CA GLU A 353 19.49 -21.79 -22.87
C GLU A 353 19.03 -21.58 -21.41
N LEU A 354 17.74 -21.33 -21.19
CA LEU A 354 17.16 -21.15 -19.86
C LEU A 354 17.24 -22.44 -19.03
N ALA A 355 16.97 -23.59 -19.65
CA ALA A 355 17.17 -24.90 -19.03
C ALA A 355 18.66 -25.14 -18.70
N GLY A 356 19.57 -24.72 -19.58
CA GLY A 356 21.01 -24.79 -19.36
C GLY A 356 21.50 -23.88 -18.22
N VAL A 357 20.94 -22.67 -18.08
CA VAL A 357 21.18 -21.81 -16.91
C VAL A 357 20.71 -22.50 -15.64
N TYR A 358 19.49 -23.05 -15.65
CA TYR A 358 18.96 -23.79 -14.50
C TYR A 358 19.86 -24.97 -14.10
N LYS A 359 20.31 -25.80 -15.04
CA LYS A 359 21.18 -26.96 -14.80
C LYS A 359 22.56 -26.59 -14.23
N ARG A 360 23.03 -25.36 -14.48
CA ARG A 360 24.29 -24.82 -13.94
C ARG A 360 24.14 -24.16 -12.57
N LEU A 361 22.91 -23.96 -12.07
CA LEU A 361 22.71 -23.42 -10.74
C LEU A 361 23.06 -24.50 -9.69
N PRO A 362 23.92 -24.20 -8.70
CA PRO A 362 24.19 -25.14 -7.61
C PRO A 362 22.89 -25.43 -6.86
N ALA A 363 22.65 -26.71 -6.52
CA ALA A 363 21.49 -27.14 -5.74
C ALA A 363 21.35 -26.25 -4.50
N GLY A 364 20.31 -25.41 -4.48
CA GLY A 364 20.18 -24.35 -3.49
C GLY A 364 19.85 -24.94 -2.12
N ASN A 365 20.81 -24.86 -1.19
CA ASN A 365 20.53 -24.90 0.25
C ASN A 365 19.46 -23.84 0.55
N SER A 366 18.29 -24.31 0.96
CA SER A 366 17.15 -23.51 1.37
C SER A 366 17.31 -23.02 2.80
N GLU A 367 18.43 -22.40 3.15
CA GLU A 367 18.58 -21.68 4.41
C GLU A 367 19.44 -20.44 4.19
N ASN A 368 18.78 -19.31 4.02
CA ASN A 368 19.24 -18.07 4.65
C ASN A 368 18.00 -17.19 4.89
N LYS A 369 17.49 -17.30 6.12
CA LYS A 369 16.77 -16.22 6.80
C LYS A 369 17.78 -15.10 7.01
N GLU A 370 17.48 -13.89 6.57
CA GLU A 370 18.05 -12.64 7.08
C GLU A 370 17.09 -11.53 6.64
N ALA A 371 16.46 -10.80 7.56
CA ALA A 371 16.98 -9.80 8.51
C ALA A 371 16.74 -8.39 7.95
#